data_AF-A0A0F9HGL7-F1
#
_entry.id   AF-A0A0F9HGL7-F1
#
_cell.length_a   1.000
_cell.length_b   1.000
_cell.length_c   1.000
_cell.angle_alpha   90.00
_cell.angle_beta   90.00
_cell.angle_gamma   90.00
#
_symmetry.space_group_name_H-M   'P 1'
#
loop_
_entity.id
_entity.type
_entity.pdbx_description
1 polymer ?
#
loop_
_entity_poly.entity_id
_entity_poly.type
_entity_poly.pdbx_seq_one_letter_code
_entity_poly.pdbx_strand_id
1 'polypeptide(L)' 'PTGAGDAYRAGLLKGLVTNRDIETAAKIGAVASLYAIENYGTQEHYYSYEDFNKRYRDNFGEI' A
#
# COMPACT_ATOMS: atom_id res chain seq x y z
N PRO A 1 -10.35 -2.07 -10.74
CA PRO A 1 -8.97 -2.15 -11.31
C PRO A 1 -8.33 -0.79 -11.69
N THR A 2 -9.09 0.32 -11.79
CA THR A 2 -8.54 1.66 -12.02
C THR A 2 -7.84 2.20 -10.77
N GLY A 3 -6.68 2.86 -10.91
CA GLY A 3 -5.95 3.50 -9.79
C GLY A 3 -4.95 2.60 -9.04
N ALA A 4 -4.94 1.29 -9.30
CA ALA A 4 -4.03 0.34 -8.65
C ALA A 4 -2.55 0.66 -8.90
N GLY A 5 -2.18 1.00 -10.14
CA GLY A 5 -0.80 1.34 -10.48
C GLY A 5 -0.33 2.65 -9.85
N ASP A 6 -1.24 3.62 -9.67
CA ASP A 6 -0.91 4.90 -9.05
C ASP A 6 -0.78 4.74 -7.53
N ALA A 7 -1.64 3.93 -6.91
CA ALA A 7 -1.51 3.53 -5.52
C ALA A 7 -0.20 2.76 -5.27
N TYR A 8 0.20 1.86 -6.18
CA TYR A 8 1.50 1.19 -6.11
C TYR A 8 2.66 2.19 -6.08
N ARG A 9 2.67 3.11 -7.04
CA ARG A 9 3.74 4.11 -7.17
C ARG A 9 3.77 5.05 -5.96
N ALA A 10 2.61 5.47 -5.46
CA ALA A 10 2.51 6.28 -4.26
C ALA A 10 3.09 5.55 -3.03
N GLY A 11 2.75 4.27 -2.83
CA GLY A 11 3.30 3.45 -1.76
C GLY A 11 4.81 3.21 -1.88
N LEU A 12 5.29 2.93 -3.09
CA LEU A 12 6.72 2.78 -3.37
C LEU A 12 7.49 4.07 -3.05
N LEU A 13 7.02 5.22 -3.56
CA LEU A 13 7.62 6.51 -3.27
C LEU A 13 7.60 6.80 -1.78
N LYS A 14 6.49 6.53 -1.08
CA LYS A 14 6.38 6.69 0.37
C LYS A 14 7.46 5.89 1.09
N GLY A 15 7.64 4.62 0.74
CA GLY A 15 8.68 3.78 1.33
C GLY A 15 10.07 4.37 1.14
N LEU A 16 10.42 4.74 -0.10
CA LEU A 16 11.72 5.29 -0.45
C LEU A 16 12.02 6.62 0.27
N VAL A 17 11.08 7.57 0.30
CA VAL A 17 11.28 8.86 0.99
C VAL A 17 11.33 8.72 2.52
N THR A 18 10.90 7.58 3.05
CA THR A 18 11.03 7.23 4.47
C THR A 18 12.23 6.34 4.78
N ASN A 19 13.23 6.28 3.89
CA ASN A 19 14.47 5.51 4.03
C ASN A 19 14.27 3.99 4.20
N ARG A 20 13.18 3.43 3.66
CA ARG A 20 13.03 1.98 3.54
C ARG A 20 13.83 1.47 2.36
N ASP A 21 14.30 0.23 2.44
CA ASP A 21 14.90 -0.44 1.28
C ASP A 21 13.85 -0.65 0.16
N ILE A 22 14.35 -0.95 -1.03
CA ILE A 22 13.52 -1.07 -2.23
C ILE A 22 12.48 -2.19 -2.11
N GLU A 23 12.80 -3.27 -1.39
CA GLU A 23 11.92 -4.42 -1.20
C GLU A 23 10.75 -4.05 -0.28
N THR A 24 11.05 -3.41 0.85
CA THR A 24 10.07 -2.92 1.82
C THR A 24 9.17 -1.87 1.18
N ALA A 25 9.75 -0.95 0.39
CA ALA A 25 9.00 0.05 -0.34
C ALA A 25 8.07 -0.57 -1.41
N ALA A 26 8.51 -1.61 -2.12
CA ALA A 26 7.67 -2.36 -3.05
C ALA A 26 6.51 -3.07 -2.35
N LYS A 27 6.75 -3.67 -1.17
CA LYS A 27 5.71 -4.29 -0.33
C LYS A 27 4.68 -3.25 0.14
N ILE A 28 5.11 -2.05 0.52
CA ILE A 28 4.21 -0.93 0.84
C ILE A 28 3.33 -0.57 -0.37
N GLY A 29 3.93 -0.48 -1.57
CA GLY A 29 3.20 -0.27 -2.82
C GLY A 29 2.17 -1.36 -3.11
N ALA A 30 2.52 -2.63 -2.86
CA ALA A 30 1.61 -3.76 -3.06
C ALA A 30 0.36 -3.67 -2.16
N VAL A 31 0.55 -3.37 -0.87
CA VAL A 31 -0.58 -3.17 0.07
C VAL A 31 -1.44 -1.96 -0.34
N ALA A 32 -0.84 -0.85 -0.74
CA ALA A 32 -1.58 0.32 -1.21
C ALA A 32 -2.43 0.01 -2.46
N SER A 33 -1.89 -0.77 -3.39
CA SER A 33 -2.60 -1.20 -4.61
C SER A 33 -3.82 -2.05 -4.32
N LEU A 34 -3.73 -2.90 -3.29
CA LEU A 34 -4.80 -3.78 -2.84
C LEU A 34 -6.04 -2.97 -2.41
N TYR A 35 -5.85 -1.88 -1.66
CA TYR A 35 -6.95 -1.00 -1.25
C TYR A 35 -7.63 -0.29 -2.42
N ALA A 36 -6.88 0.01 -3.49
CA ALA A 36 -7.41 0.62 -4.71
C ALA A 36 -8.20 -0.36 -5.60
N ILE A 37 -7.97 -1.67 -5.47
CA ILE A 37 -8.69 -2.68 -6.27
C ILE A 37 -9.91 -3.27 -5.55
N GLU A 38 -9.93 -3.28 -4.22
CA GLU A 38 -10.96 -3.97 -3.42
C GLU A 38 -12.26 -3.18 -3.24
N ASN A 39 -12.21 -1.88 -3.49
CA ASN A 39 -13.37 -1.02 -3.40
C ASN A 39 -13.89 -0.70 -4.79
N TYR A 40 -15.15 -1.06 -5.06
CA TYR A 40 -15.85 -0.67 -6.28
C TYR A 40 -16.24 0.81 -6.19
N GLY A 41 -15.38 1.69 -6.71
CA GLY A 41 -15.60 3.14 -6.71
C GLY A 41 -14.30 3.89 -6.39
N THR A 42 -13.99 4.95 -7.12
CA THR A 42 -12.65 5.58 -7.23
C THR A 42 -12.17 6.33 -5.97
N GLN A 43 -13.00 6.52 -4.94
CA GLN A 43 -12.69 7.38 -3.77
C GLN A 43 -13.26 6.88 -2.43
N GLU A 44 -13.82 5.67 -2.36
CA GLU A 44 -14.52 5.18 -1.15
C GLU A 44 -13.59 4.44 -0.16
N HIS A 45 -12.28 4.40 -0.43
CA HIS A 45 -11.31 3.64 0.36
C HIS A 45 -10.78 4.49 1.51
N TYR A 46 -11.19 4.15 2.73
CA TYR A 46 -10.53 4.63 3.95
C TYR A 46 -9.88 3.44 4.64
N TYR A 47 -8.61 3.56 4.94
CA TYR A 47 -7.91 2.64 5.84
C TYR A 47 -7.18 3.44 6.90
N SER A 48 -7.22 2.96 8.13
CA SER A 48 -6.40 3.53 9.18
C SER A 48 -4.94 3.10 8.99
N TYR A 49 -4.03 3.80 9.64
CA TYR A 49 -2.62 3.38 9.70
C TYR A 49 -2.48 1.98 10.33
N GLU A 50 -3.34 1.65 11.30
CA GLU A 50 -3.38 0.36 11.96
C GLU A 50 -3.83 -0.76 11.01
N ASP A 51 -4.87 -0.53 10.21
CA ASP A 51 -5.34 -1.50 9.21
C ASP A 51 -4.30 -1.74 8.12
N PHE A 52 -3.63 -0.68 7.67
CA PHE A 52 -2.54 -0.80 6.71
C PHE A 52 -1.40 -1.67 7.26
N ASN A 53 -0.96 -1.37 8.49
CA ASN A 53 0.13 -2.11 9.12
C ASN A 53 -0.26 -3.55 9.44
N LYS A 54 -1.50 -3.80 9.88
CA LYS A 54 -2.01 -5.15 10.09
C LYS A 54 -1.93 -5.94 8.79
N ARG A 55 -2.38 -5.33 7.70
CA ARG A 55 -2.41 -5.98 6.39
C ARG A 55 -1.03 -6.22 5.82
N TYR A 56 -0.10 -5.28 6.02
CA TYR A 56 1.30 -5.49 5.72
C TYR A 56 1.85 -6.69 6.50
N ARG A 57 1.60 -6.75 7.82
CA ARG A 57 2.04 -7.87 8.68
C ARG A 57 1.48 -9.21 8.26
N ASP A 58 0.20 -9.28 7.95
CA ASP A 58 -0.46 -10.52 7.56
C ASP A 58 0.11 -11.10 6.24
N ASN A 59 0.70 -10.26 5.37
CA ASN A 59 1.22 -10.69 4.06
C ASN A 59 2.76 -10.79 4.01
N PHE A 60 3.47 -9.96 4.78
CA PHE A 60 4.92 -9.78 4.64
C PHE A 60 5.71 -9.80 5.95
N GLY A 61 5.06 -9.83 7.12
CA GLY A 61 5.72 -9.68 8.42
C GLY A 61 5.92 -8.22 8.85
N GLU A 62 6.88 -7.93 9.73
CA GLU A 62 7.07 -6.57 10.27
C GLU A 62 7.67 -5.58 9.26
N ILE A 63 7.38 -4.28 9.45
CA ILE A 63 7.70 -3.18 8.51
C ILE A 63 8.93 -2.34 8.86
#